data_AF-A0A7C1F2Y9-F1
#
_entry.id   AF-A0A7C1F2Y9-F1
#
_cell.length_a   1.000
_cell.length_b   1.000
_cell.length_c   1.000
_cell.angle_alpha   90.00
_cell.angle_beta   90.00
_cell.angle_gamma   90.00
#
_symmetry.space_group_name_H-M   'P 1'
#
loop_
_entity.id
_entity.type
_entity.pdbx_description
1 polymer ?
#
loop_
_entity_poly.entity_id
_entity_poly.type
_entity_poly.pdbx_seq_one_letter_code
_entity_poly.pdbx_strand_id
1 'polypeptide(L)'
;MVDLGAKMKPKEIKKLQSRSRKMRVRLVAPNTLVVTSTSNPYAHHIVTIEMLPEGTIMARCTCPWAQNGGYGCSHVMAALNYLAQRQKRVISFWETEDEAQRQKHRVLRLTGLGRDGDIFITSRPA
;
A
#
# COMPACT_ATOMS: atom_id res chain seq x y z
N MET A 1 -5.28 -24.00 -20.33
CA MET A 1 -5.41 -23.53 -18.95
C MET A 1 -4.29 -22.52 -18.74
N VAL A 2 -4.60 -21.22 -18.76
CA VAL A 2 -3.55 -20.18 -18.74
C VAL A 2 -2.99 -20.12 -17.32
N ASP A 3 -1.72 -20.46 -17.18
CA ASP A 3 -0.95 -20.27 -15.95
C ASP A 3 -0.86 -18.77 -15.67
N LEU A 4 -1.73 -18.26 -14.79
CA LEU A 4 -1.70 -16.89 -14.31
C LEU A 4 -0.54 -16.79 -13.31
N GLY A 5 0.66 -16.58 -13.85
CA GLY A 5 1.94 -16.51 -13.15
C GLY A 5 1.83 -15.84 -11.77
N ALA A 6 2.46 -16.50 -10.80
CA ALA A 6 2.45 -16.19 -9.37
C ALA A 6 2.31 -14.69 -9.03
N LYS A 7 1.26 -14.35 -8.28
CA LYS A 7 0.86 -12.98 -7.91
C LYS A 7 1.77 -12.44 -6.81
N MET A 8 2.85 -11.79 -7.18
CA MET A 8 3.92 -11.52 -6.22
C MET A 8 3.54 -10.53 -5.11
N LYS A 9 3.54 -11.00 -3.86
CA LYS A 9 3.72 -10.14 -2.68
C LYS A 9 5.07 -9.41 -2.80
N PRO A 10 5.12 -8.10 -2.55
CA PRO A 10 6.36 -7.35 -2.63
C PRO A 10 7.38 -7.86 -1.61
N LYS A 11 8.62 -8.02 -2.08
CA LYS A 11 9.80 -8.26 -1.24
C LYS A 11 10.38 -6.91 -0.76
N GLU A 12 11.11 -6.91 0.34
CA GLU A 12 11.77 -5.72 0.90
C GLU A 12 10.78 -4.60 1.30
N ILE A 13 9.72 -4.93 2.08
CA ILE A 13 8.65 -3.98 2.45
C ILE A 13 9.18 -2.67 3.02
N LYS A 14 10.22 -2.72 3.85
CA LYS A 14 10.80 -1.52 4.47
C LYS A 14 11.48 -0.60 3.47
N LYS A 15 12.07 -1.14 2.40
CA LYS A 15 12.66 -0.34 1.32
C LYS A 15 11.59 0.35 0.50
N LEU A 16 10.48 -0.34 0.20
CA LEU A 16 9.32 0.24 -0.46
C LEU A 16 8.67 1.34 0.40
N GLN A 17 8.54 1.12 1.72
CA GLN A 17 8.06 2.13 2.66
C GLN A 17 8.98 3.36 2.71
N SER A 18 10.30 3.17 2.68
CA SER A 18 11.24 4.29 2.62
C SER A 18 11.07 5.10 1.32
N ARG A 19 10.93 4.42 0.18
CA ARG A 19 10.68 5.05 -1.12
C ARG A 19 9.36 5.82 -1.14
N SER A 20 8.30 5.29 -0.52
CA SER A 20 6.96 5.91 -0.54
C SER A 20 6.92 7.27 0.14
N ARG A 21 7.78 7.50 1.13
CA ARG A 21 7.91 8.80 1.83
C ARG A 21 8.39 9.94 0.93
N LYS A 22 9.00 9.62 -0.22
CA LYS A 22 9.49 10.60 -1.20
C LYS A 22 8.49 10.87 -2.33
N MET A 23 7.23 10.47 -2.19
CA MET A 23 6.21 10.64 -3.22
C MET A 23 5.28 11.80 -2.89
N ARG A 24 4.79 12.48 -3.93
CA ARG A 24 3.69 13.44 -3.81
C ARG A 24 2.38 12.72 -4.07
N VAL A 25 1.38 12.96 -3.24
CA VAL A 25 0.06 12.33 -3.33
C VAL A 25 -1.02 13.41 -3.37
N ARG A 26 -2.00 13.24 -4.26
CA ARG A 26 -3.18 14.09 -4.35
C ARG A 26 -4.43 13.23 -4.41
N LEU A 27 -5.41 13.50 -3.54
CA LEU A 27 -6.74 12.90 -3.66
C LEU A 27 -7.47 13.54 -4.85
N VAL A 28 -8.03 12.72 -5.74
CA VAL A 28 -8.75 13.20 -6.93
C VAL A 28 -10.21 12.76 -6.98
N ALA A 29 -10.56 11.71 -6.24
CA ALA A 29 -11.93 11.27 -5.94
C ALA A 29 -11.92 10.55 -4.59
N PRO A 30 -13.07 10.24 -3.95
CA PRO A 30 -13.13 9.70 -2.58
C PRO A 30 -12.17 8.54 -2.29
N ASN A 31 -12.01 7.63 -3.25
CA ASN A 31 -11.16 6.44 -3.14
C ASN A 31 -10.01 6.42 -4.16
N THR A 32 -9.75 7.53 -4.84
CA THR A 32 -8.78 7.59 -5.95
C THR A 32 -7.76 8.67 -5.70
N LEU A 33 -6.49 8.28 -5.74
CA LEU A 33 -5.34 9.14 -5.50
C LEU A 33 -4.42 9.11 -6.72
N VAL A 34 -3.83 10.26 -7.04
CA VAL A 34 -2.71 10.34 -7.97
C VAL A 34 -1.43 10.43 -7.16
N VAL A 35 -0.51 9.51 -7.44
CA VAL A 35 0.81 9.43 -6.81
C VAL A 35 1.87 9.76 -7.86
N THR A 36 2.77 10.67 -7.51
CA THR A 36 3.83 11.15 -8.41
C THR A 36 5.18 10.98 -7.71
N SER A 37 6.15 10.40 -8.43
CA SER A 37 7.53 10.33 -7.92
C SER A 37 8.17 11.71 -7.92
N THR A 38 8.92 12.06 -6.87
CA THR A 38 9.72 13.29 -6.86
C THR A 38 10.89 13.25 -7.85
N SER A 39 11.39 12.05 -8.18
CA SER A 39 12.50 11.87 -9.13
C SER A 39 12.06 11.83 -10.59
N ASN A 40 10.77 11.63 -10.87
CA ASN A 40 10.19 11.71 -12.21
C ASN A 40 8.78 12.31 -12.11
N PRO A 41 8.65 13.65 -12.16
CA PRO A 41 7.37 14.32 -11.95
C PRO A 41 6.36 14.07 -13.08
N TYR A 42 6.80 13.55 -14.23
CA TYR A 42 5.94 13.21 -15.37
C TYR A 42 5.32 11.82 -15.28
N ALA A 43 5.80 10.97 -14.36
CA ALA A 43 5.24 9.65 -14.09
C ALA A 43 4.15 9.75 -13.03
N HIS A 44 2.89 9.80 -13.47
CA HIS A 44 1.72 9.72 -12.60
C HIS A 44 1.18 8.29 -12.52
N HIS A 45 0.96 7.80 -11.31
CA HIS A 45 0.29 6.54 -11.07
C HIS A 45 -1.03 6.79 -10.34
N ILE A 46 -2.11 6.18 -10.83
CA ILE A 46 -3.41 6.23 -10.18
C ILE A 46 -3.46 5.06 -9.21
N VAL A 47 -3.82 5.37 -7.96
CA VAL A 47 -4.03 4.41 -6.89
C VAL A 47 -5.48 4.48 -6.47
N THR A 48 -6.17 3.35 -6.44
CA THR A 48 -7.51 3.22 -5.85
C THR A 48 -7.41 2.43 -4.56
N ILE A 49 -8.14 2.85 -3.52
CA ILE A 49 -8.14 2.22 -2.21
C ILE A 49 -9.59 1.94 -1.79
N GLU A 50 -9.84 0.72 -1.36
CA GLU A 50 -11.10 0.28 -0.80
C GLU A 50 -10.86 -0.25 0.62
N MET A 51 -11.61 0.30 1.58
CA MET A 51 -11.62 -0.18 2.95
C MET A 51 -12.73 -1.23 3.06
N LEU A 52 -12.32 -2.46 3.31
CA LEU A 52 -13.22 -3.56 3.60
C LEU A 52 -13.47 -3.66 5.12
N PRO A 53 -14.47 -4.45 5.52
CA PRO A 53 -14.70 -4.79 6.92
C PRO A 53 -13.44 -5.33 7.66
N GLU A 54 -13.47 -5.22 8.99
CA GLU A 54 -12.42 -5.70 9.91
C GLU A 54 -11.01 -5.13 9.66
N GLY A 55 -10.93 -3.93 9.07
CA GLY A 55 -9.63 -3.26 8.82
C GLY A 55 -8.83 -3.89 7.68
N THR A 56 -9.51 -4.59 6.78
CA THR A 56 -8.92 -5.11 5.54
C THR A 56 -8.92 -4.00 4.48
N ILE A 57 -7.86 -3.92 3.69
CA ILE A 57 -7.64 -2.89 2.69
C ILE A 57 -7.33 -3.57 1.38
N MET A 58 -8.07 -3.20 0.34
CA MET A 58 -7.72 -3.53 -1.04
C MET A 58 -7.22 -2.28 -1.73
N ALA A 59 -6.14 -2.41 -2.49
CA ALA A 59 -5.62 -1.30 -3.28
C ALA A 59 -5.17 -1.77 -4.66
N ARG A 60 -5.41 -0.93 -5.66
CA ARG A 60 -4.90 -1.12 -7.03
C ARG A 60 -4.04 0.06 -7.41
N CYS A 61 -3.08 -0.17 -8.28
CA CYS A 61 -2.18 0.85 -8.79
C CYS A 61 -2.03 0.65 -10.30
N THR A 62 -1.80 1.73 -11.06
CA THR A 62 -1.53 1.65 -12.50
C THR A 62 -0.06 1.45 -12.84
N CYS A 63 0.83 1.25 -11.86
CA CYS A 63 2.25 1.01 -12.15
C CYS A 63 2.49 -0.38 -12.75
N PRO A 64 3.61 -0.58 -13.49
CA PRO A 64 3.90 -1.87 -14.13
C PRO A 64 3.88 -3.07 -13.17
N TRP A 65 4.37 -2.91 -11.94
CA TRP A 65 4.28 -3.95 -10.92
C TRP A 65 2.85 -4.44 -10.68
N ALA A 66 1.91 -3.52 -10.54
CA ALA A 66 0.52 -3.84 -10.27
C ALA A 66 -0.21 -4.34 -11.52
N GLN A 67 0.16 -3.85 -12.71
CA GLN A 67 -0.32 -4.40 -13.98
C GLN A 67 0.08 -5.86 -14.17
N ASN A 68 1.24 -6.27 -13.65
CA ASN A 68 1.72 -7.65 -13.65
C ASN A 68 1.24 -8.46 -12.42
N GLY A 69 0.12 -8.06 -11.80
CA GLY A 69 -0.52 -8.81 -10.72
C GLY A 69 0.05 -8.57 -9.31
N GLY A 70 1.05 -7.71 -9.17
CA GLY A 70 1.60 -7.31 -7.88
C GLY A 70 0.66 -6.40 -7.08
N TYR A 71 0.82 -6.37 -5.77
CA TYR A 71 0.12 -5.43 -4.88
C TYR A 71 1.10 -4.74 -3.93
N GLY A 72 0.63 -3.78 -3.13
CA GLY A 72 1.46 -3.16 -2.08
C GLY A 72 2.73 -2.44 -2.56
N CYS A 73 2.76 -1.94 -3.80
CA CYS A 73 3.89 -1.14 -4.27
C CYS A 73 4.09 0.13 -3.43
N SER A 74 5.24 0.79 -3.60
CA SER A 74 5.54 2.05 -2.92
C SER A 74 4.50 3.15 -3.19
N HIS A 75 3.84 3.16 -4.36
CA HIS A 75 2.74 4.09 -4.64
C HIS A 75 1.53 3.86 -3.74
N VAL A 76 1.14 2.59 -3.54
CA VAL A 76 0.06 2.21 -2.61
C VAL A 76 0.41 2.62 -1.19
N MET A 77 1.65 2.35 -0.75
CA MET A 77 2.12 2.76 0.57
C MET A 77 2.09 4.29 0.75
N ALA A 78 2.44 5.06 -0.29
CA ALA A 78 2.38 6.52 -0.25
C ALA A 78 0.93 7.02 -0.12
N ALA A 79 0.02 6.44 -0.91
CA ALA A 79 -1.39 6.76 -0.85
C ALA A 79 -2.00 6.46 0.53
N LEU A 80 -1.67 5.31 1.12
CA LEU A 80 -2.12 4.95 2.47
C LEU A 80 -1.53 5.87 3.55
N ASN A 81 -0.25 6.24 3.44
CA ASN A 81 0.37 7.22 4.33
C ASN A 81 -0.37 8.57 4.27
N TYR A 82 -0.69 9.04 3.07
CA TYR A 82 -1.44 10.28 2.87
C TYR A 82 -2.82 10.24 3.54
N LEU A 83 -3.57 9.14 3.36
CA LEU A 83 -4.88 8.97 4.00
C LEU A 83 -4.76 8.90 5.53
N ALA A 84 -3.76 8.19 6.06
CA ALA A 84 -3.50 8.10 7.49
C ALA A 84 -3.17 9.47 8.09
N GLN A 85 -2.33 10.26 7.43
CA GLN A 85 -1.98 11.62 7.87
C GLN A 85 -3.21 12.52 7.97
N ARG A 86 -4.14 12.44 6.99
CA ARG A 86 -5.41 13.18 7.04
C ARG A 86 -6.28 12.79 8.24
N GLN A 87 -6.11 11.58 8.77
CA GLN A 87 -6.77 11.08 9.97
C GLN A 87 -5.94 11.30 11.25
N LYS A 88 -4.86 12.09 11.19
CA LYS A 88 -3.91 12.30 12.30
C LYS A 88 -3.31 10.98 12.82
N ARG A 89 -2.97 10.08 11.89
CA ARG A 89 -2.36 8.78 12.16
C ARG A 89 -1.01 8.65 11.47
N VAL A 90 -0.14 7.85 12.07
CA VAL A 90 1.11 7.37 11.47
C VAL A 90 0.98 5.86 11.26
N ILE A 91 1.35 5.39 10.07
CA ILE A 91 1.32 3.97 9.73
C ILE A 91 2.70 3.41 9.39
N SER A 92 2.89 2.10 9.58
CA SER A 92 4.07 1.35 9.17
C SER A 92 3.69 -0.01 8.62
N PHE A 93 4.50 -0.54 7.69
CA PHE A 93 4.20 -1.76 6.93
C PHE A 93 5.13 -2.89 7.35
N TRP A 94 4.61 -4.12 7.41
CA TRP A 94 5.30 -5.31 7.90
C TRP A 94 5.04 -6.50 6.98
N GLU A 95 6.03 -7.39 6.89
CA GLU A 95 5.94 -8.57 6.03
C GLU A 95 5.08 -9.65 6.69
N THR A 96 5.11 -9.76 8.01
CA THR A 96 4.35 -10.77 8.76
C THR A 96 3.46 -10.14 9.82
N GLU A 97 2.44 -10.91 10.25
CA GLU A 97 1.54 -10.49 11.31
C GLU A 97 2.28 -10.34 12.64
N ASP A 98 3.15 -11.30 12.95
CA ASP A 98 3.94 -11.31 14.18
C ASP A 98 4.78 -10.05 14.35
N GLU A 99 5.43 -9.59 13.27
CA GLU A 99 6.20 -8.34 13.30
C GLU A 99 5.32 -7.12 13.62
N ALA A 100 4.12 -7.08 13.05
CA ALA A 100 3.15 -6.01 13.27
C ALA A 100 2.58 -6.04 14.70
N GLN A 101 2.22 -7.23 15.18
CA GLN A 101 1.67 -7.43 16.53
C GLN A 101 2.67 -7.02 17.62
N ARG A 102 3.97 -7.28 17.43
CA ARG A 102 5.02 -6.84 18.35
C ARG A 102 5.06 -5.33 18.57
N GLN A 103 4.50 -4.53 17.66
CA GLN A 103 4.45 -3.07 17.80
C GLN A 103 3.38 -2.59 18.80
N LYS A 104 2.48 -3.48 19.26
CA LYS A 104 1.41 -3.14 20.23
C LYS A 104 0.55 -1.96 19.78
N HIS A 105 0.21 -1.93 18.49
CA HIS A 105 -0.61 -0.91 17.85
C HIS A 105 -1.76 -1.58 17.10
N ARG A 106 -2.78 -0.79 16.70
CA ARG A 106 -3.85 -1.32 15.85
C ARG A 106 -3.26 -1.88 14.56
N VAL A 107 -3.57 -3.13 14.25
CA VAL A 107 -3.15 -3.80 13.01
C VAL A 107 -4.29 -3.74 11.98
N LEU A 108 -3.92 -3.42 10.74
CA LEU A 108 -4.75 -3.47 9.55
C LEU A 108 -4.07 -4.40 8.54
N ARG A 109 -4.81 -4.88 7.54
CA ARG A 109 -4.28 -5.79 6.52
C ARG A 109 -4.45 -5.19 5.14
N LEU A 110 -3.38 -5.16 4.36
CA LEU A 110 -3.43 -4.86 2.93
C LEU A 110 -3.36 -6.17 2.17
N THR A 111 -4.47 -6.53 1.53
CA THR A 111 -4.62 -7.79 0.83
C THR A 111 -4.52 -7.61 -0.69
N GLY A 112 -3.98 -8.62 -1.35
CA GLY A 112 -3.96 -8.73 -2.80
C GLY A 112 -5.20 -9.43 -3.36
N LEU A 113 -5.22 -9.69 -4.67
CA LEU A 113 -6.27 -10.47 -5.34
C LEU A 113 -5.96 -11.99 -5.34
N GLY A 114 -5.21 -12.52 -4.36
CA GLY A 114 -4.61 -13.86 -4.43
C GLY A 114 -4.11 -14.45 -3.11
N ARG A 115 -3.41 -15.59 -3.18
CA ARG A 115 -3.01 -16.44 -2.04
C ARG A 115 -1.65 -16.06 -1.40
N ASP A 116 -0.96 -15.04 -1.90
CA ASP A 116 0.41 -14.67 -1.52
C ASP A 116 0.55 -13.99 -0.13
N GLY A 117 -0.45 -14.17 0.73
CA GLY A 117 -0.53 -13.59 2.07
C GLY A 117 -0.75 -12.07 2.05
N ASP A 118 -0.96 -11.50 3.22
CA ASP A 118 -1.22 -10.07 3.40
C ASP A 118 0.06 -9.29 3.73
N ILE A 119 0.01 -7.97 3.51
CA ILE A 119 0.93 -7.02 4.14
C ILE A 119 0.25 -6.46 5.37
N PHE A 120 0.94 -6.43 6.50
CA PHE A 120 0.37 -5.94 7.75
C PHE A 120 0.73 -4.49 7.97
N ILE A 121 -0.21 -3.72 8.48
CA ILE A 121 -0.06 -2.27 8.68
C ILE A 121 -0.35 -1.96 10.14
N THR A 122 0.62 -1.41 10.85
CA THR A 122 0.37 -0.85 12.19
C THR A 122 -0.03 0.60 12.06
N SER A 123 -1.00 1.04 12.88
CA SER A 123 -1.50 2.41 12.92
C SER A 123 -1.49 2.94 14.35
N ARG A 124 -0.87 4.10 14.55
CA ARG A 124 -0.82 4.80 15.84
C ARG A 124 -1.26 6.27 15.69
N PRO A 125 -1.75 6.93 16.75
CA PRO A 125 -1.91 8.38 16.78
C PRO A 125 -0.60 9.07 16.40
N ALA A 126 -0.70 10.13 15.59
CA ALA A 126 0.43 10.97 15.18
C ALA A 126 0.93 11.84 16.34
#